data_AF-A0A6I3MY64-F1
#
_entry.id   AF-A0A6I3MY64-F1
#
_cell.length_a   1.000
_cell.length_b   1.000
_cell.length_c   1.000
_cell.angle_alpha   90.00
_cell.angle_beta   90.00
_cell.angle_gamma   90.00
#
_symmetry.space_group_name_H-M   'P 1'
#
loop_
_entity.id
_entity.type
_entity.pdbx_description
1 polymer ?
#
loop_
_entity_poly.entity_id
_entity_poly.type
_entity_poly.pdbx_seq_one_letter_code
_entity_poly.pdbx_strand_id
1 'polypeptide(L)'
;MQGILLTDTNDLQLSVVKDSTGLITSGMVVGNSDYQRARLITMFRKGEVKEYPTLGFGIEQYNKAVVNTQKFASELETELNADGFKNPRVTVTENLETFEIEL
;
A
#
# COMPACT_ATOMS: atom_id res chain seq x y z
N MET A 1 -10.63 4.21 0.01
CA MET A 1 -10.41 5.39 -0.88
C MET A 1 -10.64 4.98 -2.32
N GLN A 2 -11.13 5.86 -3.19
CA GLN A 2 -11.25 5.57 -4.64
C GLN A 2 -10.00 6.04 -5.38
N GLY A 3 -9.45 5.21 -6.27
CA GLY A 3 -8.25 5.53 -7.05
C GLY A 3 -8.12 4.65 -8.28
N ILE A 4 -7.14 4.97 -9.14
CA ILE A 4 -6.80 4.15 -10.30
C ILE A 4 -6.18 2.85 -9.81
N LEU A 5 -6.73 1.73 -10.24
CA LEU A 5 -6.28 0.43 -9.80
C LEU A 5 -5.05 -0.04 -10.57
N LEU A 6 -4.16 -0.72 -9.86
CA LEU A 6 -2.99 -1.40 -10.40
C LEU A 6 -3.19 -2.90 -10.31
N THR A 7 -2.54 -3.63 -11.23
CA THR A 7 -2.38 -5.08 -11.14
C THR A 7 -1.38 -5.46 -10.05
N ASP A 8 -1.28 -6.75 -9.76
CA ASP A 8 -0.26 -7.34 -8.88
C ASP A 8 1.18 -7.06 -9.35
N THR A 9 1.38 -6.88 -10.66
CA THR A 9 2.65 -6.48 -11.28
C THR A 9 2.94 -4.97 -11.24
N ASN A 10 2.05 -4.17 -10.63
CA ASN A 10 2.08 -2.70 -10.62
C ASN A 10 1.88 -2.04 -11.99
N ASP A 11 1.26 -2.73 -12.96
CA ASP A 11 0.77 -2.10 -14.19
C ASP A 11 -0.63 -1.51 -13.97
N LEU A 12 -1.11 -0.65 -14.87
CA LEU A 12 -2.47 -0.12 -14.82
C LEU A 12 -3.48 -1.24 -15.04
N GLN A 13 -4.47 -1.35 -14.15
CA GLN A 13 -5.60 -2.23 -14.40
C GLN A 13 -6.50 -1.60 -15.47
N LEU A 14 -6.66 -2.31 -16.60
CA LEU A 14 -7.41 -1.84 -17.74
C LEU A 14 -8.67 -2.68 -18.01
N SER A 15 -9.77 -2.00 -18.31
CA SER A 15 -11.01 -2.54 -18.86
C SER A 15 -11.42 -1.68 -20.06
N VAL A 16 -10.86 -2.00 -21.22
CA VAL A 16 -10.96 -1.19 -22.44
C VAL A 16 -12.41 -1.10 -22.91
N VAL A 17 -12.93 0.12 -23.00
CA VAL A 17 -14.23 0.45 -23.59
C VAL A 17 -14.00 1.03 -24.97
N LYS A 18 -14.72 0.49 -25.96
CA LYS A 18 -14.68 0.96 -27.35
C LYS A 18 -16.03 1.51 -27.76
N ASP A 19 -16.02 2.51 -28.63
CA ASP A 19 -17.24 2.99 -29.27
C ASP A 19 -17.68 2.07 -30.44
N SER A 20 -18.76 2.44 -31.12
CA SER A 20 -19.29 1.69 -32.26
C SER A 20 -18.36 1.65 -33.48
N THR A 21 -17.35 2.53 -33.54
CA THR A 21 -16.34 2.57 -34.60
C THR A 21 -15.07 1.80 -34.23
N GLY A 22 -15.00 1.27 -33.00
CA GLY A 22 -13.87 0.50 -32.49
C GLY A 22 -12.78 1.36 -31.84
N LEU A 23 -12.98 2.67 -31.68
CA LEU A 23 -12.03 3.57 -31.01
C LEU A 23 -12.13 3.43 -29.50
N ILE A 24 -10.99 3.49 -28.81
CA ILE A 24 -10.91 3.44 -27.35
C ILE A 24 -11.41 4.76 -26.78
N THR A 25 -12.44 4.71 -25.94
CA THR A 25 -13.03 5.89 -25.29
C THR A 25 -12.82 5.91 -23.78
N SER A 26 -12.52 4.76 -23.18
CA SER A 26 -12.12 4.62 -21.77
C SER A 26 -11.38 3.31 -21.56
N GLY A 27 -10.80 3.13 -20.38
CA GLY A 27 -10.04 1.93 -20.08
C GLY A 27 -9.53 1.82 -18.65
N MET A 28 -9.32 2.94 -17.96
CA MET A 28 -8.80 2.89 -16.59
C MET A 28 -9.87 2.41 -15.62
N VAL A 29 -9.52 1.45 -14.77
CA VAL A 29 -10.39 1.00 -13.69
C VAL A 29 -10.17 1.91 -12.48
N VAL A 30 -11.24 2.51 -11.98
CA VAL A 30 -11.27 3.26 -10.73
C VAL A 30 -12.02 2.42 -9.69
N GLY A 31 -11.42 2.23 -8.53
CA GLY A 31 -12.00 1.39 -7.47
C GLY A 31 -11.34 1.60 -6.12
N ASN A 32 -11.56 0.66 -5.19
CA ASN A 32 -10.94 0.73 -3.87
C ASN A 32 -9.42 0.55 -3.98
N SER A 33 -8.68 1.62 -3.65
CA SER A 33 -7.21 1.67 -3.70
C SER A 33 -6.56 1.61 -2.30
N ASP A 34 -7.28 1.18 -1.27
CA ASP A 34 -6.79 1.18 0.12
C ASP A 34 -5.54 0.34 0.30
N TYR A 35 -5.49 -0.86 -0.29
CA TYR A 35 -4.28 -1.70 -0.26
C TYR A 35 -3.11 -1.10 -1.05
N GLN A 36 -3.37 -0.43 -2.18
CA GLN A 36 -2.32 0.28 -2.93
C GLN A 36 -1.74 1.42 -2.10
N ARG A 37 -2.59 2.14 -1.37
CA ARG A 37 -2.19 3.23 -0.47
C ARG A 37 -1.41 2.70 0.73
N ALA A 38 -1.88 1.63 1.38
CA ALA A 38 -1.15 0.97 2.47
C ALA A 38 0.24 0.49 2.02
N ARG A 39 0.34 -0.07 0.81
CA ARG A 39 1.62 -0.45 0.20
C ARG A 39 2.57 0.74 0.03
N LEU A 40 2.07 1.89 -0.43
CA LEU A 40 2.88 3.11 -0.57
C LEU A 40 3.45 3.57 0.77
N ILE A 41 2.64 3.66 1.82
CA ILE A 41 3.10 4.09 3.17
C ILE A 41 4.10 3.10 3.75
N THR A 42 3.89 1.81 3.51
CA THR A 42 4.81 0.76 3.94
C THR A 42 6.20 0.95 3.31
N MET A 43 6.24 1.41 2.06
CA MET A 43 7.49 1.63 1.32
C MET A 43 8.13 2.98 1.61
N PHE A 44 7.35 4.04 1.77
CA PHE A 44 7.91 5.38 1.96
C PHE A 44 8.69 5.50 3.26
N ARG A 45 9.79 6.24 3.21
CA ARG A 45 10.53 6.68 4.40
C ARG A 45 10.01 8.02 4.89
N LYS A 46 10.15 8.23 6.20
CA LYS A 46 9.93 9.56 6.79
C LYS A 46 10.82 10.59 6.09
N GLY A 47 10.19 11.67 5.64
CA GLY A 47 10.81 12.76 4.89
C GLY A 47 10.68 12.67 3.37
N GLU A 48 10.21 11.55 2.81
CA GLU A 48 10.02 11.43 1.35
C GLU A 48 8.78 12.17 0.86
N VAL A 49 7.75 12.27 1.70
CA VAL A 49 6.56 13.07 1.43
C VAL A 49 6.77 14.47 2.00
N LYS A 50 7.02 15.46 1.14
CA LYS A 50 7.38 16.83 1.56
C LYS A 50 6.30 17.49 2.41
N GLU A 51 5.04 17.29 2.04
CA GLU A 51 3.88 17.84 2.73
C GLU A 51 3.68 17.18 4.11
N TYR A 52 4.14 15.94 4.29
CA TYR A 52 4.00 15.15 5.51
C TYR A 52 5.31 14.44 5.88
N PRO A 53 6.35 15.16 6.36
CA PRO A 53 7.67 14.58 6.59
C PRO A 53 7.70 13.47 7.65
N THR A 54 6.67 13.40 8.50
CA THR A 54 6.56 12.36 9.53
C THR A 54 5.94 11.06 9.03
N LEU A 55 5.32 11.06 7.84
CA LEU A 55 4.64 9.91 7.26
C LEU A 55 5.65 8.97 6.59
N GLY A 56 5.45 7.67 6.79
CA GLY A 56 6.19 6.62 6.10
C GLY A 56 6.81 5.63 7.07
N PHE A 57 6.73 4.36 6.73
CA PHE A 57 7.24 3.26 7.55
C PHE A 57 8.69 2.89 7.20
N GLY A 58 9.06 2.92 5.92
CA GLY A 58 10.40 2.59 5.44
C GLY A 58 10.76 1.12 5.67
N ILE A 59 9.97 0.18 5.14
CA ILE A 59 10.12 -1.27 5.40
C ILE A 59 11.55 -1.80 5.17
N GLU A 60 12.31 -1.21 4.26
CA GLU A 60 13.68 -1.62 3.94
C GLU A 60 14.68 -1.44 5.10
N GLN A 61 14.35 -0.63 6.11
CA GLN A 61 15.22 -0.41 7.28
C GLN A 61 15.14 -1.58 8.28
N TYR A 62 14.15 -2.46 8.13
CA TYR A 62 13.97 -3.63 8.98
C TYR A 62 14.81 -4.79 8.44
N ASN A 63 15.79 -5.21 9.24
CA ASN A 63 16.67 -6.32 8.88
C ASN A 63 16.02 -7.66 9.24
N LYS A 64 15.74 -8.50 8.25
CA LYS A 64 14.98 -9.76 8.40
C LYS A 64 15.52 -10.71 9.47
N ALA A 65 16.81 -10.66 9.78
CA ALA A 65 17.46 -11.57 10.72
C ALA A 65 17.35 -11.19 12.22
N VAL A 66 16.97 -9.94 12.56
CA VAL A 66 17.12 -9.41 13.94
C VAL A 66 15.88 -8.67 14.45
N VAL A 67 14.81 -8.56 13.66
CA VAL A 67 13.66 -7.73 14.03
C VAL A 67 12.68 -8.48 14.92
N ASN A 68 12.28 -7.81 16.00
CA ASN A 68 11.13 -8.18 16.82
C ASN A 68 9.85 -7.99 15.99
N THR A 69 9.21 -9.10 15.60
CA THR A 69 8.01 -9.13 14.75
C THR A 69 6.84 -8.35 15.34
N GLN A 70 6.67 -8.37 16.67
CA GLN A 70 5.62 -7.63 17.36
C GLN A 70 5.87 -6.12 17.31
N LYS A 71 7.13 -5.71 17.45
CA LYS A 71 7.50 -4.29 17.30
C LYS A 71 7.24 -3.81 15.88
N PHE A 72 7.65 -4.60 14.87
CA PHE A 72 7.38 -4.30 13.46
C PHE A 72 5.89 -4.09 13.19
N ALA A 73 5.05 -5.04 13.64
CA ALA A 73 3.60 -4.97 13.43
C ALA A 73 3.00 -3.71 14.09
N SER A 74 3.34 -3.45 15.35
CA SER A 74 2.83 -2.28 16.08
C SER A 74 3.27 -0.95 15.47
N GLU A 75 4.50 -0.86 14.96
CA GLU A 75 4.99 0.34 14.28
C GLU A 75 4.26 0.55 12.94
N LEU A 76 4.07 -0.51 12.14
CA LEU A 76 3.34 -0.40 10.88
C LEU A 76 1.86 -0.06 11.09
N GLU A 77 1.20 -0.67 12.08
CA GLU A 77 -0.17 -0.31 12.46
C GLU A 77 -0.28 1.16 12.87
N THR A 78 0.72 1.69 13.58
CA THR A 78 0.77 3.11 13.98
C THR A 78 0.87 4.02 12.76
N GLU A 79 1.73 3.71 11.79
CA GLU A 79 1.87 4.49 10.55
C GLU A 79 0.59 4.43 9.69
N LEU A 80 -0.05 3.25 9.57
CA LEU A 80 -1.32 3.10 8.86
C LEU A 80 -2.45 3.90 9.54
N ASN A 81 -2.51 3.90 10.87
CA ASN A 81 -3.45 4.75 11.61
C ASN A 81 -3.17 6.24 11.39
N ALA A 82 -1.90 6.65 11.39
CA ALA A 82 -1.49 8.04 11.17
C ALA A 82 -1.88 8.55 9.77
N ASP A 83 -1.85 7.66 8.78
CA ASP A 83 -2.33 7.93 7.42
C ASP A 83 -3.87 7.96 7.31
N GLY A 84 -4.57 7.40 8.29
CA GLY A 84 -6.03 7.48 8.44
C GLY A 84 -6.80 6.19 8.18
N PHE A 85 -6.13 5.03 8.12
CA PHE A 85 -6.81 3.74 8.18
C PHE A 85 -7.42 3.52 9.57
N LYS A 86 -8.57 2.83 9.63
CA LYS A 86 -9.30 2.61 10.89
C LYS A 86 -9.06 1.20 11.39
N ASN A 87 -8.43 1.07 12.56
CA ASN A 87 -8.13 -0.23 13.18
C ASN A 87 -7.35 -1.19 12.25
N PRO A 88 -6.27 -0.75 11.57
CA PRO A 88 -5.46 -1.64 10.77
C PRO A 88 -4.84 -2.71 11.68
N ARG A 89 -4.73 -3.93 11.15
CA ARG A 89 -4.08 -5.04 11.85
C ARG A 89 -2.99 -5.65 10.98
N VAL A 90 -1.81 -5.83 11.56
CA VAL A 90 -0.66 -6.40 10.87
C VAL A 90 -0.29 -7.74 11.51
N THR A 91 -0.32 -8.79 10.70
CA THR A 91 0.08 -10.13 11.13
C THR A 91 1.36 -10.53 10.40
N VAL A 92 2.43 -10.77 11.16
CA VAL A 92 3.71 -11.21 10.62
C VAL A 92 3.81 -12.72 10.72
N THR A 93 3.98 -13.39 9.58
CA THR A 93 4.35 -14.82 9.53
C THR A 93 5.88 -14.96 9.63
N GLU A 94 6.36 -16.14 10.02
CA GLU A 94 7.75 -16.45 10.40
C GLU A 94 8.83 -15.59 9.70
N ASN A 95 9.73 -15.00 10.51
CA ASN A 95 10.94 -14.29 10.07
C ASN A 95 10.75 -13.05 9.14
N LEU A 96 9.57 -12.41 9.11
CA LEU A 96 9.30 -11.20 8.31
C LEU A 96 9.51 -11.38 6.80
N GLU A 97 9.44 -12.62 6.32
CA GLU A 97 9.46 -12.87 4.87
C GLU A 97 8.17 -12.37 4.22
N THR A 98 7.05 -12.61 4.92
CA THR A 98 5.71 -12.21 4.54
C THR A 98 4.95 -11.67 5.74
N PHE A 99 4.05 -10.73 5.49
CA PHE A 99 3.12 -10.21 6.47
C PHE A 99 1.82 -9.83 5.77
N GLU A 100 0.73 -9.85 6.51
CA GLU A 100 -0.61 -9.53 6.04
C GLU A 100 -1.11 -8.26 6.73
N ILE A 101 -1.84 -7.43 5.97
CA ILE A 101 -2.50 -6.23 6.48
C ILE A 101 -4.00 -6.40 6.29
N GLU A 102 -4.76 -6.22 7.37
CA GLU A 102 -6.21 -6.06 7.35
C GLU A 102 -6.55 -4.56 7.51
N LEU A 103 -7.38 -4.01 6.61
CA LEU A 103 -7.71 -2.58 6.50
C LEU A 103 -9.21 -2.31 6.65
#